data_AF-M1M1U1-F1
#
_entry.id   AF-M1M1U1-F1
#
_cell.length_a   1.000
_cell.length_b   1.000
_cell.length_c   1.000
_cell.angle_alpha   90.00
_cell.angle_beta   90.00
_cell.angle_gamma   90.00
#
_symmetry.space_group_name_H-M   'P 1'
#
loop_
_entity.id
_entity.type
_entity.pdbx_description
1 polymer ?
#
loop_
_entity_poly.entity_id
_entity_poly.type
_entity_poly.pdbx_seq_one_letter_code
_entity_poly.pdbx_strand_id
1 'polypeptide(L)'
;MKLYDILSIKEKYNGEKLIYIKFNNREYLFRLISSYEYKECKMFAEDNFTSNDAICQLAIVYPQNIDFSNLGIAGFSDFTASVIIDKSMIFEDIRLTEILEENRTNNMTFIKECKLIIKAAFSELSLKEINDMSYVKMMEMTADAEKILSLRGCRNSDGSLIKVEYEIDEEKIKETEKELTDKELWANGIDPMLYNIDKLQLKKPLIDEPFIMGPKWNDEELNRNVGRQILKKYSD
;
A
#
# COMPACT_ATOMS: atom_id res chain seq x y z
N MET A 1 -2.15 -20.54 -13.26
CA MET A 1 -2.18 -19.19 -13.89
C MET A 1 -0.78 -18.80 -14.39
N LYS A 2 -0.62 -18.07 -15.52
CA LYS A 2 0.70 -17.61 -16.00
C LYS A 2 1.06 -16.23 -15.43
N LEU A 3 2.35 -15.87 -15.40
CA LEU A 3 2.82 -14.58 -14.88
C LEU A 3 2.19 -13.37 -15.58
N TYR A 4 2.00 -13.45 -16.91
CA TYR A 4 1.34 -12.38 -17.67
C TYR A 4 -0.11 -12.16 -17.24
N ASP A 5 -0.84 -13.25 -16.96
CA ASP A 5 -2.22 -13.17 -16.45
C ASP A 5 -2.25 -12.45 -15.09
N ILE A 6 -1.29 -12.75 -14.22
CA ILE A 6 -1.18 -12.10 -12.89
C ILE A 6 -0.95 -10.60 -13.03
N LEU A 7 -0.03 -10.19 -13.89
CA LEU A 7 0.29 -8.77 -14.09
C LEU A 7 -0.91 -8.01 -14.68
N SER A 8 -1.56 -8.57 -15.69
CA SER A 8 -2.76 -7.99 -16.31
C SER A 8 -3.93 -7.88 -15.32
N ILE A 9 -4.15 -8.92 -14.51
CA ILE A 9 -5.19 -8.91 -13.48
C ILE A 9 -4.89 -7.85 -12.41
N LYS A 10 -3.63 -7.76 -11.94
CA LYS A 10 -3.23 -6.76 -10.95
C LYS A 10 -3.40 -5.34 -11.45
N GLU A 11 -3.09 -5.07 -12.71
CA GLU A 11 -3.24 -3.73 -13.29
C GLU A 11 -4.72 -3.36 -13.45
N LYS A 12 -5.53 -4.28 -13.96
CA LYS A 12 -6.95 -4.03 -14.26
C LYS A 12 -7.84 -3.96 -13.00
N TYR A 13 -7.56 -4.80 -12.01
CA TYR A 13 -8.35 -4.94 -10.79
C TYR A 13 -7.61 -4.40 -9.55
N ASN A 14 -6.76 -3.40 -9.74
CA ASN A 14 -5.98 -2.81 -8.65
C ASN A 14 -6.91 -2.22 -7.58
N GLY A 15 -6.75 -2.66 -6.33
CA GLY A 15 -7.58 -2.23 -5.21
C GLY A 15 -8.93 -2.95 -5.10
N GLU A 16 -9.28 -3.82 -6.04
CA GLU A 16 -10.47 -4.67 -5.93
C GLU A 16 -10.18 -5.95 -5.16
N LYS A 17 -11.16 -6.40 -4.38
CA LYS A 17 -11.10 -7.70 -3.70
C LYS A 17 -11.47 -8.79 -4.69
N LEU A 18 -10.58 -9.75 -4.88
CA LEU A 18 -10.82 -10.93 -5.71
C LEU A 18 -11.12 -12.16 -4.85
N ILE A 19 -12.02 -13.00 -5.33
CA ILE A 19 -12.36 -14.29 -4.74
C ILE A 19 -11.60 -15.36 -5.53
N TYR A 20 -10.78 -16.15 -4.82
CA TYR A 20 -10.08 -17.29 -5.40
C TYR A 20 -10.80 -18.60 -5.04
N ILE A 21 -11.13 -19.39 -6.05
CA ILE A 21 -11.75 -20.71 -5.90
C ILE A 21 -10.90 -21.71 -6.67
N LYS A 22 -10.49 -22.79 -6.00
CA LYS A 22 -9.81 -23.93 -6.64
C LYS A 22 -10.76 -25.12 -6.66
N PHE A 23 -11.07 -25.62 -7.86
CA PHE A 23 -11.97 -26.75 -8.05
C PHE A 23 -11.44 -27.69 -9.14
N ASN A 24 -11.40 -29.01 -8.89
CA ASN A 24 -10.88 -30.02 -9.82
C ASN A 24 -9.53 -29.65 -10.48
N ASN A 25 -8.57 -29.18 -9.68
CA ASN A 25 -7.25 -28.69 -10.12
C ASN A 25 -7.28 -27.51 -11.11
N ARG A 26 -8.42 -26.85 -11.26
CA ARG A 26 -8.56 -25.58 -11.96
C ARG A 26 -8.69 -24.44 -10.97
N GLU A 27 -8.12 -23.31 -11.36
CA GLU A 27 -8.07 -22.09 -10.59
C GLU A 27 -9.04 -21.10 -11.20
N TYR A 28 -9.89 -20.51 -10.37
CA TYR A 28 -10.86 -19.51 -10.77
C TYR A 28 -10.66 -18.26 -9.92
N LEU A 29 -10.63 -17.10 -10.56
CA LEU A 29 -10.65 -15.81 -9.90
C LEU A 29 -11.93 -15.09 -10.30
N PHE A 30 -12.63 -14.56 -9.31
CA PHE A 30 -13.84 -13.76 -9.51
C PHE A 30 -13.66 -12.40 -8.85
N ARG A 31 -14.24 -11.37 -9.45
CA ARG A 31 -14.42 -10.07 -8.78
C ARG A 31 -15.73 -10.06 -8.01
N LEU A 32 -15.87 -9.08 -7.12
CA LEU A 32 -17.16 -8.77 -6.53
C LEU A 32 -18.07 -8.13 -7.59
N ILE A 33 -19.38 -8.25 -7.37
CA ILE A 33 -20.40 -7.64 -8.22
C ILE A 33 -21.09 -6.50 -7.48
N SER A 34 -21.53 -5.50 -8.22
CA SER A 34 -22.34 -4.41 -7.69
C SER A 34 -23.80 -4.84 -7.49
N SER A 35 -24.52 -4.06 -6.69
CA SER A 35 -25.97 -4.23 -6.52
C SER A 35 -26.76 -4.05 -7.82
N TYR A 36 -26.24 -3.23 -8.74
CA TYR A 36 -26.82 -3.06 -10.08
C TYR A 36 -26.65 -4.32 -10.92
N GLU A 37 -25.41 -4.85 -11.02
CA GLU A 37 -25.12 -6.07 -11.79
C GLU A 37 -25.91 -7.28 -11.27
N TYR A 38 -26.06 -7.41 -9.94
CA TYR A 38 -26.89 -8.44 -9.35
C TYR A 38 -28.36 -8.34 -9.77
N LYS A 39 -28.94 -7.13 -9.75
CA LYS A 39 -30.32 -6.89 -10.17
C LYS A 39 -30.52 -7.23 -11.64
N GLU A 40 -29.60 -6.83 -12.51
CA GLU A 40 -29.63 -7.15 -13.94
C GLU A 40 -29.63 -8.68 -14.15
N CYS A 41 -28.71 -9.41 -13.48
CA CYS A 41 -28.65 -10.87 -13.58
C CYS A 41 -29.96 -11.54 -13.12
N LYS A 42 -30.64 -10.99 -12.11
CA LYS A 42 -31.94 -11.50 -11.64
C LYS A 42 -33.12 -11.10 -12.52
N MET A 43 -33.05 -9.96 -13.20
CA MET A 43 -34.13 -9.48 -14.07
C MET A 43 -34.20 -10.23 -15.40
N PHE A 44 -33.05 -10.60 -15.96
CA PHE A 44 -32.98 -11.25 -17.27
C PHE A 44 -32.91 -12.78 -17.22
N ALA A 45 -32.78 -13.37 -16.04
CA ALA A 45 -32.76 -14.82 -15.88
C ALA A 45 -34.17 -15.40 -15.75
N GLU A 46 -34.42 -16.53 -16.41
CA GLU A 46 -35.70 -17.24 -16.35
C GLU A 46 -35.89 -17.98 -15.01
N ASP A 47 -34.79 -18.42 -14.40
CA ASP A 47 -34.78 -19.10 -13.11
C ASP A 47 -33.52 -18.82 -12.28
N ASN A 48 -33.46 -19.40 -11.08
CA ASN A 48 -32.32 -19.21 -10.19
C ASN A 48 -31.02 -19.82 -10.73
N PHE A 49 -31.07 -20.93 -11.48
CA PHE A 49 -29.88 -21.58 -12.03
C PHE A 49 -29.24 -20.68 -13.09
N THR A 50 -30.06 -20.20 -14.03
CA THR A 50 -29.66 -19.26 -15.08
C THR A 50 -29.12 -17.96 -14.49
N SER A 51 -29.72 -17.49 -13.39
CA SER A 51 -29.20 -16.30 -12.68
C SER A 51 -27.84 -16.52 -12.03
N ASN A 52 -27.59 -17.72 -11.51
CA ASN A 52 -26.32 -18.07 -10.87
C ASN A 52 -25.22 -18.23 -11.93
N ASP A 53 -25.55 -18.82 -13.08
CA ASP A 53 -24.65 -18.87 -14.25
C ASP A 53 -24.30 -17.46 -14.73
N ALA A 54 -25.29 -16.57 -14.87
CA ALA A 54 -25.08 -15.18 -15.28
C ALA A 54 -24.18 -14.42 -14.29
N ILE A 55 -24.37 -14.60 -12.99
CA ILE A 55 -23.52 -14.01 -11.94
C ILE A 55 -22.07 -14.50 -12.09
N CYS A 56 -21.86 -15.80 -12.25
CA CYS A 56 -20.52 -16.36 -12.43
C CYS A 56 -19.87 -15.87 -13.73
N GLN A 57 -20.65 -15.79 -14.81
CA GLN A 57 -20.21 -15.30 -16.12
C GLN A 57 -19.78 -13.84 -16.09
N LEU A 58 -20.48 -13.00 -15.31
CA LEU A 58 -20.19 -11.58 -15.18
C LEU A 58 -19.01 -11.31 -14.22
N ALA A 59 -18.85 -12.16 -13.20
CA ALA A 59 -17.84 -12.01 -12.16
C ALA A 59 -16.48 -12.65 -12.50
N ILE A 60 -16.42 -13.59 -13.44
CA ILE A 60 -15.18 -14.31 -13.76
C ILE A 60 -14.10 -13.36 -14.28
N VAL A 61 -12.93 -13.43 -13.65
CA VAL A 61 -11.70 -12.72 -14.04
C VAL A 61 -10.72 -13.68 -14.70
N TYR A 62 -10.62 -14.91 -14.17
CA TYR A 62 -9.76 -15.95 -14.72
C TYR A 62 -10.37 -17.34 -14.49
N PRO A 63 -10.27 -18.27 -15.47
CA PRO A 63 -9.77 -18.03 -16.82
C PRO A 63 -10.75 -17.23 -17.67
N GLN A 64 -10.22 -16.51 -18.64
CA GLN A 64 -11.03 -15.75 -19.58
C GLN A 64 -11.81 -16.68 -20.51
N ASN A 65 -13.02 -16.29 -20.91
CA ASN A 65 -13.87 -17.00 -21.87
C ASN A 65 -14.38 -18.38 -21.40
N ILE A 66 -14.61 -18.55 -20.09
CA ILE A 66 -15.47 -19.63 -19.62
C ILE A 66 -16.91 -19.34 -20.02
N ASP A 67 -17.62 -20.38 -20.44
CA ASP A 67 -19.07 -20.39 -20.55
C ASP A 67 -19.66 -21.20 -19.38
N PHE A 68 -20.28 -20.50 -18.43
CA PHE A 68 -20.90 -21.15 -17.26
C PHE A 68 -22.17 -21.92 -17.60
N SER A 69 -22.86 -21.57 -18.69
CA SER A 69 -24.06 -22.29 -19.14
C SER A 69 -23.76 -23.72 -19.63
N ASN A 70 -22.49 -23.99 -19.96
CA ASN A 70 -22.05 -25.28 -20.50
C ASN A 70 -20.79 -25.81 -19.79
N LEU A 71 -20.58 -25.44 -18.52
CA LEU A 71 -19.37 -25.83 -17.78
C LEU A 71 -19.31 -27.33 -17.49
N GLY A 72 -20.45 -28.03 -17.53
CA GLY A 72 -20.57 -29.47 -17.28
C GLY A 72 -20.31 -29.88 -15.82
N ILE A 73 -20.21 -28.91 -14.90
CA ILE A 73 -19.98 -29.14 -13.47
C ILE A 73 -21.24 -28.75 -12.71
N ALA A 74 -22.05 -29.74 -12.35
CA ALA A 74 -23.29 -29.52 -11.61
C ALA A 74 -23.01 -28.86 -10.24
N GLY A 75 -23.81 -27.84 -9.90
CA GLY A 75 -23.76 -27.12 -8.62
C GLY A 75 -22.56 -26.18 -8.44
N PHE A 76 -21.63 -26.09 -9.40
CA PHE A 76 -20.48 -25.19 -9.28
C PHE A 76 -20.90 -23.72 -9.33
N SER A 77 -21.78 -23.37 -10.26
CA SER A 77 -22.34 -22.02 -10.39
C SER A 77 -23.16 -21.62 -9.16
N ASP A 78 -23.95 -22.55 -8.60
CA ASP A 78 -24.74 -22.28 -7.39
C ASP A 78 -23.86 -21.96 -6.18
N PHE A 79 -22.85 -22.80 -5.94
CA PHE A 79 -21.87 -22.57 -4.87
C PHE A 79 -21.14 -21.24 -5.09
N THR A 80 -20.63 -21.03 -6.30
CA THR A 80 -19.78 -19.88 -6.63
C THR A 80 -20.56 -18.57 -6.58
N ALA A 81 -21.76 -18.53 -7.16
CA ALA A 81 -22.65 -17.37 -7.11
C ALA A 81 -23.03 -17.03 -5.66
N SER A 82 -23.32 -18.02 -4.82
CA SER A 82 -23.58 -17.79 -3.39
C SER A 82 -22.39 -17.13 -2.69
N VAL A 83 -21.17 -17.60 -2.94
CA VAL A 83 -19.94 -17.00 -2.40
C VAL A 83 -19.72 -15.58 -2.92
N ILE A 84 -19.95 -15.34 -4.22
CA ILE A 84 -19.82 -14.01 -4.83
C ILE A 84 -20.81 -13.04 -4.19
N ILE A 85 -22.09 -13.43 -4.05
CA ILE A 85 -23.14 -12.60 -3.45
C ILE A 85 -22.80 -12.26 -1.99
N ASP A 86 -22.43 -13.27 -1.19
CA ASP A 86 -22.04 -13.09 0.22
C ASP A 86 -20.87 -12.10 0.34
N LYS A 87 -19.80 -12.31 -0.44
CA LYS A 87 -18.61 -11.46 -0.37
C LYS A 87 -18.81 -10.09 -1.01
N SER A 88 -19.80 -9.92 -1.86
CA SER A 88 -20.19 -8.62 -2.45
C SER A 88 -21.07 -7.80 -1.50
N MET A 89 -21.55 -8.38 -0.40
CA MET A 89 -22.27 -7.69 0.69
C MET A 89 -23.50 -6.89 0.24
N ILE A 90 -24.18 -7.36 -0.80
CA ILE A 90 -25.29 -6.65 -1.47
C ILE A 90 -26.53 -6.52 -0.57
N PHE A 91 -26.63 -7.35 0.47
CA PHE A 91 -27.78 -7.45 1.38
C PHE A 91 -27.48 -7.12 2.84
N GLU A 92 -26.27 -6.64 3.15
CA GLU A 92 -25.79 -6.54 4.52
C GLU A 92 -25.40 -5.11 4.91
N ASP A 93 -26.41 -4.24 5.04
CA ASP A 93 -26.23 -2.81 5.42
C ASP A 93 -25.40 -2.62 6.70
N ILE A 94 -25.55 -3.53 7.67
CA ILE A 94 -24.78 -3.52 8.92
C ILE A 94 -23.29 -3.73 8.64
N ARG A 95 -22.93 -4.74 7.82
CA ARG A 95 -21.53 -5.03 7.48
C ARG A 95 -20.91 -3.95 6.59
N LEU A 96 -21.70 -3.33 5.72
CA LEU A 96 -21.25 -2.18 4.93
C LEU A 96 -20.87 -0.99 5.83
N THR A 97 -21.64 -0.78 6.90
CA THR A 97 -21.32 0.24 7.91
C THR A 97 -20.03 -0.10 8.65
N GLU A 98 -19.84 -1.35 9.06
CA GLU A 98 -18.59 -1.81 9.69
C GLU A 98 -17.38 -1.62 8.76
N ILE A 99 -17.48 -1.96 7.47
CA ILE A 99 -16.41 -1.73 6.49
C ILE A 99 -16.14 -0.25 6.29
N LEU A 100 -17.18 0.59 6.27
CA LEU A 100 -16.99 2.03 6.17
C LEU A 100 -16.22 2.56 7.38
N GLU A 101 -16.58 2.13 8.59
CA GLU A 101 -15.88 2.51 9.81
C GLU A 101 -14.44 1.99 9.82
N GLU A 102 -14.22 0.74 9.43
CA GLU A 102 -12.87 0.17 9.28
C GLU A 102 -12.03 1.00 8.30
N ASN A 103 -12.60 1.38 7.16
CA ASN A 103 -11.93 2.25 6.19
C ASN A 103 -11.71 3.66 6.72
N ARG A 104 -12.63 4.22 7.52
CA ARG A 104 -12.45 5.52 8.20
C ARG A 104 -11.26 5.46 9.14
N THR A 105 -11.17 4.44 9.99
CA THR A 105 -10.03 4.22 10.89
C THR A 105 -8.74 4.01 10.10
N ASN A 106 -8.77 3.16 9.07
CA ASN A 106 -7.61 2.92 8.21
C ASN A 106 -7.22 4.14 7.37
N ASN A 107 -8.09 5.14 7.21
CA ASN A 107 -7.80 6.39 6.52
C ASN A 107 -7.16 7.44 7.44
N MET A 108 -7.14 7.23 8.76
CA MET A 108 -6.42 8.08 9.73
C MET A 108 -4.92 7.77 9.81
N THR A 109 -4.35 7.08 8.82
CA THR A 109 -2.88 6.97 8.75
C THR A 109 -2.32 8.28 8.23
N PHE A 110 -1.26 8.78 8.85
CA PHE A 110 -0.53 10.00 8.44
C PHE A 110 -0.37 10.16 6.92
N ILE A 111 0.12 9.11 6.24
CA ILE A 111 0.34 9.15 4.79
C ILE A 111 -0.97 9.34 4.01
N LYS A 112 -2.07 8.70 4.40
CA LYS A 112 -3.36 8.87 3.71
C LYS A 112 -3.95 10.24 3.98
N GLU A 113 -3.79 10.80 5.18
CA GLU A 113 -4.23 12.16 5.49
C GLU A 113 -3.51 13.19 4.63
N CYS A 114 -2.18 13.08 4.50
CA CYS A 114 -1.38 13.88 3.57
C CYS A 114 -1.96 13.84 2.14
N LYS A 115 -2.26 12.65 1.62
CA LYS A 115 -2.83 12.47 0.28
C LYS A 115 -4.21 13.13 0.12
N LEU A 116 -5.06 13.02 1.13
CA LEU A 116 -6.39 13.64 1.12
C LEU A 116 -6.31 15.16 1.17
N ILE A 117 -5.40 15.71 1.97
CA ILE A 117 -5.17 17.16 2.06
C ILE A 117 -4.63 17.72 0.74
N ILE A 118 -3.66 17.03 0.12
CA ILE A 118 -3.17 17.38 -1.23
C ILE A 118 -4.34 17.38 -2.21
N LYS A 119 -5.17 16.32 -2.24
CA LYS A 119 -6.31 16.22 -3.14
C LYS A 119 -7.35 17.33 -2.91
N ALA A 120 -7.55 17.74 -1.67
CA ALA A 120 -8.48 18.83 -1.32
C ALA A 120 -7.95 20.20 -1.77
N ALA A 121 -6.63 20.43 -1.68
CA ALA A 121 -6.01 21.68 -2.12
C ALA A 121 -5.89 21.79 -3.65
N PHE A 122 -5.47 20.69 -4.29
CA PHE A 122 -5.17 20.57 -5.73
C PHE A 122 -6.19 19.64 -6.39
N SER A 123 -7.33 20.19 -6.80
CA SER A 123 -8.44 19.40 -7.32
C SER A 123 -8.14 18.74 -8.67
N GLU A 124 -7.20 19.32 -9.42
CA GLU A 124 -6.70 18.85 -10.72
C GLU A 124 -5.92 17.53 -10.64
N LEU A 125 -5.28 17.23 -9.51
CA LEU A 125 -4.49 16.02 -9.34
C LEU A 125 -5.38 14.81 -9.09
N SER A 126 -5.19 13.72 -9.83
CA SER A 126 -5.86 12.45 -9.55
C SER A 126 -5.26 11.77 -8.31
N LEU A 127 -6.06 10.94 -7.62
CA LEU A 127 -5.54 10.13 -6.51
C LEU A 127 -4.43 9.17 -6.96
N LYS A 128 -4.43 8.76 -8.23
CA LYS A 128 -3.39 7.93 -8.82
C LYS A 128 -2.06 8.69 -8.86
N GLU A 129 -2.05 9.91 -9.40
CA GLU A 129 -0.85 10.75 -9.45
C GLU A 129 -0.29 11.02 -8.05
N ILE A 130 -1.16 11.27 -7.07
CA ILE A 130 -0.76 11.48 -5.67
C ILE A 130 -0.17 10.19 -5.06
N ASN A 131 -0.71 9.02 -5.40
CA ASN A 131 -0.20 7.73 -4.93
C ASN A 131 1.18 7.39 -5.49
N ASP A 132 1.50 7.87 -6.69
CA ASP A 132 2.77 7.61 -7.38
C ASP A 132 3.89 8.60 -6.96
N MET A 133 3.59 9.58 -6.11
CA MET A 133 4.58 10.53 -5.59
C MET A 133 5.58 9.87 -4.64
N SER A 134 6.84 10.31 -4.71
CA SER A 134 7.81 9.99 -3.66
C SER A 134 7.37 10.59 -2.32
N TYR A 135 7.75 9.96 -1.20
CA TYR A 135 7.41 10.46 0.13
C TYR A 135 7.87 11.90 0.36
N VAL A 136 9.08 12.24 -0.09
CA VAL A 136 9.61 13.61 0.02
C VAL A 136 8.71 14.59 -0.71
N LYS A 137 8.34 14.28 -1.96
CA LYS A 137 7.47 15.15 -2.76
C LYS A 137 6.08 15.29 -2.14
N MET A 138 5.56 14.20 -1.59
CA MET A 138 4.28 14.20 -0.89
C MET A 138 4.31 15.14 0.32
N MET A 139 5.37 15.09 1.15
CA MET A 139 5.49 15.98 2.32
C MET A 139 5.59 17.46 1.92
N GLU A 140 6.37 17.79 0.89
CA GLU A 140 6.44 19.16 0.34
C GLU A 140 5.05 19.65 -0.09
N MET A 141 4.33 18.82 -0.85
CA MET A 141 3.00 19.18 -1.35
C MET A 141 1.95 19.25 -0.25
N THR A 142 2.05 18.44 0.80
CA THR A 142 1.18 18.55 1.98
C THR A 142 1.36 19.91 2.65
N ALA A 143 2.61 20.36 2.86
CA ALA A 143 2.86 21.67 3.48
C ALA A 143 2.29 22.83 2.65
N ASP A 144 2.41 22.76 1.32
CA ASP A 144 1.78 23.73 0.41
C ASP A 144 0.24 23.66 0.48
N ALA A 145 -0.31 22.44 0.53
CA ALA A 145 -1.75 22.20 0.61
C ALA A 145 -2.36 22.76 1.89
N GLU A 146 -1.72 22.58 3.05
CA GLU A 146 -2.14 23.17 4.33
C GLU A 146 -2.27 24.70 4.21
N LYS A 147 -1.27 25.35 3.61
CA LYS A 147 -1.28 26.79 3.41
C LYS A 147 -2.39 27.23 2.46
N ILE A 148 -2.59 26.52 1.35
CA ILE A 148 -3.67 26.81 0.39
C ILE A 148 -5.05 26.67 1.05
N LEU A 149 -5.27 25.58 1.78
CA LEU A 149 -6.54 25.34 2.46
C LEU A 149 -6.80 26.39 3.55
N SER A 150 -5.76 26.78 4.30
CA SER A 150 -5.85 27.89 5.24
C SER A 150 -6.24 29.19 4.56
N LEU A 151 -5.69 29.51 3.38
CA LEU A 151 -6.04 30.71 2.62
C LEU A 151 -7.49 30.66 2.09
N ARG A 152 -8.02 29.46 1.82
CA ARG A 152 -9.43 29.23 1.45
C ARG A 152 -10.38 29.27 2.66
N GLY A 153 -9.87 29.43 3.87
CA GLY A 153 -10.67 29.46 5.09
C GLY A 153 -11.14 28.09 5.56
N CYS A 154 -10.57 26.99 5.03
CA CYS A 154 -10.86 25.65 5.51
C CYS A 154 -10.24 25.44 6.89
N ARG A 155 -11.03 24.87 7.81
CA ARG A 155 -10.64 24.63 9.21
C ARG A 155 -11.06 23.23 9.63
N ASN A 156 -10.37 22.71 10.64
CA ASN A 156 -10.76 21.48 11.32
C ASN A 156 -12.10 21.66 12.05
N SER A 157 -12.70 20.56 12.50
CA SER A 157 -14.00 20.55 13.21
C SER A 157 -14.01 21.37 14.50
N ASP A 158 -12.83 21.56 15.10
CA ASP A 158 -12.57 22.39 16.29
C ASP A 158 -12.30 23.88 15.96
N GLY A 159 -12.27 24.25 14.67
CA GLY A 159 -11.96 25.61 14.21
C GLY A 159 -10.46 25.93 14.08
N SER A 160 -9.58 24.97 14.34
CA SER A 160 -8.13 25.12 14.12
C SER A 160 -7.80 25.11 12.62
N LEU A 161 -6.59 25.59 12.27
CA LEU A 161 -6.11 25.49 10.89
C LEU A 161 -5.82 24.03 10.57
N ILE A 162 -6.13 23.61 9.33
CA ILE A 162 -5.80 22.26 8.86
C ILE A 162 -4.28 22.08 8.91
N LYS A 163 -3.85 21.17 9.77
CA LYS A 163 -2.47 20.70 9.91
C LYS A 163 -2.47 19.20 10.11
N VAL A 164 -1.54 18.52 9.46
CA VAL A 164 -1.29 17.09 9.72
C VAL A 164 -0.32 17.01 10.89
N GLU A 165 -0.77 16.43 12.00
CA GLU A 165 0.06 16.19 13.16
C GLU A 165 0.58 14.75 13.12
N TYR A 166 1.87 14.59 13.40
CA TYR A 166 2.49 13.28 13.59
C TYR A 166 3.25 13.32 14.90
N GLU A 167 2.84 12.49 15.86
CA GLU A 167 3.59 12.30 17.09
C GLU A 167 4.82 11.44 16.78
N ILE A 168 6.00 12.04 16.97
CA ILE A 168 7.27 11.34 16.89
C ILE A 168 7.51 10.68 18.25
N ASP A 169 7.53 9.35 18.28
CA ASP A 169 7.92 8.57 19.46
C ASP A 169 9.44 8.69 19.66
N GLU A 170 9.85 9.68 20.44
CA GLU A 170 11.27 9.99 20.72
C GLU A 170 12.00 8.84 21.43
N GLU A 171 11.30 7.95 22.14
CA GLU A 171 11.91 6.83 22.86
C GLU A 171 12.44 5.75 21.90
N LYS A 172 11.72 5.46 20.80
CA LYS A 172 12.21 4.56 19.74
C LYS A 172 13.42 5.08 18.99
N ILE A 173 13.53 6.40 18.82
CA ILE A 173 14.69 7.01 18.18
C ILE A 173 15.93 6.80 19.06
N LYS A 174 15.80 6.98 20.38
CA LYS A 174 16.91 6.81 21.34
C LYS A 174 17.36 5.35 21.50
N GLU A 175 16.48 4.36 21.41
CA GLU A 175 16.88 2.94 21.42
C GLU A 175 17.75 2.57 20.20
N THR A 176 17.56 3.26 19.08
CA THR A 176 18.35 3.06 17.86
C THR A 176 19.75 3.67 17.96
N GLU A 177 19.98 4.59 18.91
CA GLU A 177 21.23 5.34 19.07
C GLU A 177 22.21 4.76 20.10
N LYS A 178 21.95 3.58 20.68
CA LYS A 178 22.90 2.96 21.62
C LYS A 178 24.16 2.54 20.87
N GLU A 179 25.24 3.31 21.01
CA GLU A 179 26.54 3.01 20.39
C GLU A 179 27.07 1.65 20.89
N LEU A 180 26.98 0.64 20.03
CA LEU A 180 27.59 -0.66 20.25
C LEU A 180 29.10 -0.57 20.01
N THR A 181 29.89 -1.24 20.84
CA THR A 181 31.34 -1.37 20.62
C THR A 181 31.65 -2.29 19.44
N ASP A 182 32.80 -2.13 18.78
CA ASP A 182 33.21 -2.98 17.64
C ASP A 182 33.11 -4.49 17.96
N LYS A 183 33.43 -4.90 19.19
CA LYS A 183 33.31 -6.30 19.64
C LYS A 183 31.86 -6.78 19.70
N GLU A 184 30.93 -5.92 20.10
CA GLU A 184 29.50 -6.23 20.14
C GLU A 184 28.90 -6.26 18.74
N LEU A 185 29.37 -5.39 17.83
CA LEU A 185 28.96 -5.40 16.42
C LEU A 185 29.37 -6.71 15.74
N TRP A 186 30.63 -7.12 15.91
CA TRP A 186 31.12 -8.40 15.40
C TRP A 186 30.36 -9.60 15.99
N ALA A 187 30.08 -9.60 17.30
CA ALA A 187 29.32 -10.67 17.95
C ALA A 187 27.89 -10.81 17.38
N ASN A 188 27.32 -9.71 16.88
CA ASN A 188 26.01 -9.69 16.24
C ASN A 188 26.06 -9.86 14.71
N GLY A 189 27.23 -10.12 14.13
CA GLY A 189 27.41 -10.29 12.68
C GLY A 189 27.27 -8.99 11.88
N ILE A 190 27.41 -7.84 12.53
CA ILE A 190 27.31 -6.51 11.93
C ILE A 190 28.72 -5.98 11.70
N ASP A 191 29.00 -5.50 10.48
CA ASP A 191 30.29 -4.89 10.15
C ASP A 191 30.42 -3.49 10.79
N PRO A 192 31.42 -3.25 11.65
CA PRO A 192 31.60 -1.94 12.29
C PRO A 192 31.80 -0.77 11.31
N MET A 193 32.36 -1.01 10.13
CA MET A 193 32.51 0.02 9.10
C MET A 193 31.18 0.44 8.49
N LEU A 194 30.21 -0.49 8.43
CA LEU A 194 28.88 -0.25 7.87
C LEU A 194 27.86 0.15 8.93
N TYR A 195 28.15 -0.06 10.22
CA TYR A 195 27.23 0.22 11.32
C TYR A 195 26.73 1.66 11.35
N ASN A 196 27.57 2.63 10.97
CA ASN A 196 27.19 4.05 10.89
C ASN A 196 26.95 4.54 9.46
N ILE A 197 26.80 3.65 8.47
CA ILE A 197 26.63 4.07 7.07
C ILE A 197 25.32 4.83 6.86
N ASP A 198 24.27 4.50 7.63
CA ASP A 198 22.99 5.20 7.58
C ASP A 198 23.07 6.62 8.15
N LYS A 199 24.09 6.90 8.97
CA LYS A 199 24.43 8.25 9.46
C LYS A 199 25.23 9.05 8.42
N LEU A 200 25.62 8.45 7.30
CA LEU A 200 26.40 9.12 6.26
C LEU A 200 25.50 10.06 5.44
N GLN A 201 25.25 11.27 5.95
CA GLN A 201 24.57 12.31 5.20
C GLN A 201 25.55 13.02 4.26
N LEU A 202 25.43 12.74 2.96
CA LEU A 202 26.17 13.47 1.94
C LEU A 202 25.54 14.87 1.75
N LYS A 203 26.07 15.88 2.47
CA LYS A 203 25.65 17.29 2.31
C LYS A 203 25.88 17.84 0.90
N LYS A 204 26.74 17.21 0.09
CA LYS A 204 26.98 17.54 -1.31
C LYS A 204 26.70 16.33 -2.19
N PRO A 205 26.14 16.50 -3.40
CA PRO A 205 25.94 15.41 -4.35
C PRO A 205 27.25 14.81 -4.88
N LEU A 206 28.38 15.53 -4.74
CA LEU A 206 29.72 15.04 -5.03
C LEU A 206 30.56 14.89 -3.76
N ILE A 207 31.26 13.77 -3.65
CA ILE A 207 32.22 13.48 -2.60
C ILE A 207 33.59 13.99 -3.07
N ASP A 208 34.13 15.02 -2.38
CA ASP A 208 35.39 15.67 -2.75
C ASP A 208 36.63 14.76 -2.56
N GLU A 209 36.51 13.67 -1.79
CA GLU A 209 37.55 12.66 -1.56
C GLU A 209 36.99 11.25 -1.80
N PRO A 210 37.77 10.31 -2.38
CA PRO A 210 37.29 8.96 -2.60
C PRO A 210 36.97 8.28 -1.26
N PHE A 211 35.78 7.66 -1.17
CA PHE A 211 35.41 6.84 -0.03
C PHE A 211 36.38 5.65 0.05
N ILE A 212 37.18 5.58 1.12
CA ILE A 212 38.18 4.52 1.28
C ILE A 212 37.48 3.29 1.87
N MET A 213 37.12 2.34 1.01
CA MET A 213 36.80 0.96 1.40
C MET A 213 37.90 0.01 0.92
N GLY A 214 38.24 -0.99 1.75
CA GLY A 214 39.24 -1.98 1.42
C GLY A 214 39.06 -3.29 2.19
N PRO A 215 39.66 -4.39 1.73
CA PRO A 215 39.42 -5.74 2.26
C PRO A 215 40.10 -6.04 3.62
N LYS A 216 40.73 -5.05 4.25
CA LYS A 216 41.40 -5.20 5.56
C LYS A 216 40.48 -4.75 6.69
N TRP A 217 39.48 -5.59 6.97
CA TRP A 217 38.41 -5.37 7.95
C TRP A 217 38.83 -5.51 9.43
N ASN A 218 40.06 -5.97 9.66
CA ASN A 218 40.61 -6.29 10.98
C ASN A 218 41.56 -5.22 11.55
N ASP A 219 41.65 -4.06 10.89
CA ASP A 219 42.49 -2.94 11.33
C ASP A 219 41.64 -1.93 12.10
N GLU A 220 41.77 -1.94 13.43
CA GLU A 220 41.03 -1.02 14.33
C GLU A 220 41.35 0.46 14.03
N GLU A 221 42.54 0.78 13.52
CA GLU A 221 42.93 2.15 13.19
C GLU A 221 42.24 2.62 11.90
N LEU A 222 42.14 1.73 10.90
CA LEU A 222 41.37 1.98 9.67
C LEU A 222 39.89 2.20 9.98
N ASN A 223 39.28 1.32 10.78
CA ASN A 223 37.87 1.41 11.18
C ASN A 223 37.59 2.70 11.95
N ARG A 224 38.49 3.09 12.86
CA ARG A 224 38.40 4.36 13.59
C ARG A 224 38.52 5.57 12.67
N ASN A 225 39.39 5.53 11.67
CA ASN A 225 39.56 6.63 10.72
C ASN A 225 38.39 6.76 9.74
N VAL A 226 37.82 5.65 9.27
CA VAL A 226 36.57 5.66 8.49
C VAL A 226 35.42 6.16 9.34
N GLY A 227 35.22 5.62 10.55
CA GLY A 227 34.21 6.12 11.50
C GLY A 227 34.36 7.62 11.77
N ARG A 228 35.60 8.11 11.93
CA ARG A 228 35.88 9.56 12.03
C ARG A 228 35.55 10.31 10.75
N GLN A 229 35.81 9.81 9.54
CA GLN A 229 35.41 10.50 8.31
C GLN A 229 33.89 10.61 8.18
N ILE A 230 33.17 9.55 8.57
CA ILE A 230 31.70 9.54 8.60
C ILE A 230 31.18 10.58 9.61
N LEU A 231 31.76 10.60 10.82
CA LEU A 231 31.36 11.52 11.89
C LEU A 231 31.82 12.98 11.67
N LYS A 232 33.00 13.21 11.10
CA LYS A 232 33.58 14.56 10.90
C LYS A 232 32.84 15.36 9.83
N LYS A 233 32.12 14.69 8.92
CA LYS A 233 31.16 15.35 8.01
C LYS A 233 29.92 15.94 8.71
N TYR A 234 29.79 15.76 10.03
CA TYR A 234 28.81 16.48 10.86
C TYR A 234 29.31 17.82 11.43
N SER A 235 30.61 18.12 11.41
CA SER A 235 31.18 19.24 12.19
C SER A 235 31.40 20.56 11.44
N ASP A 236 31.07 20.62 10.14
CA ASP A 236 30.98 21.88 9.36
C ASP A 236 29.67 21.90 8.54
#